data_AF-A0A842S7N2-F1
#
_entry.id   AF-A0A842S7N2-F1
#
_cell.length_a   1.000
_cell.length_b   1.000
_cell.length_c   1.000
_cell.angle_alpha   90.00
_cell.angle_beta   90.00
_cell.angle_gamma   90.00
#
_symmetry.space_group_name_H-M   'P 1'
#
loop_
_entity.id
_entity.type
_entity.pdbx_description
1 polymer ?
#
loop_
_entity_poly.entity_id
_entity_poly.type
_entity_poly.pdbx_seq_one_letter_code
_entity_poly.pdbx_strand_id
1 'polypeptide(L)'
;MKKKSQTEIFGLVIIVIILIMGVVFLVGSRLNKKEQTDSGVSESKYSQNLLGSILSTDTQAGLSISDCIQDIVKTDNKCTDESFDSSFDYTRFEIEKILEKTLNKRKKEYTLLITKKSGENIKSAIDSSKEFLPIKNGNCNSLQEKEAPGIMFLPAHETLVIKLEVCK
;
A
#
# COMPACT_ATOMS: atom_id res chain seq x y z
N MET A 1 -71.30 29.49 -0.42
CA MET A 1 -70.33 29.02 -1.43
C MET A 1 -68.90 29.37 -1.01
N LYS A 2 -68.23 28.56 -0.17
CA LYS A 2 -66.80 28.79 0.19
C LYS A 2 -65.96 27.50 0.28
N LYS A 3 -66.58 26.32 0.20
CA LYS A 3 -65.91 25.02 0.42
C LYS A 3 -65.15 24.48 -0.79
N LYS A 4 -65.55 24.82 -2.04
CA LYS A 4 -64.91 24.28 -3.26
C LYS A 4 -63.49 24.80 -3.49
N SER A 5 -63.22 26.08 -3.20
CA SER A 5 -61.90 26.68 -3.43
C SER A 5 -60.86 26.21 -2.41
N GLN A 6 -61.26 25.85 -1.19
CA GLN A 6 -60.35 25.29 -0.19
C GLN A 6 -59.86 23.89 -0.56
N THR A 7 -60.68 23.06 -1.20
CA THR A 7 -60.30 21.69 -1.59
C THR A 7 -59.20 21.66 -2.67
N GLU A 8 -59.21 22.65 -3.58
CA GLU A 8 -58.22 22.78 -4.65
C GLU A 8 -56.84 23.21 -4.10
N ILE A 9 -56.85 24.10 -3.11
CA ILE A 9 -55.63 24.57 -2.43
C ILE A 9 -55.02 23.43 -1.59
N PHE A 10 -55.84 22.62 -0.91
CA PHE A 10 -55.36 21.47 -0.16
C PHE A 10 -54.69 20.41 -1.05
N GLY A 11 -55.20 20.20 -2.27
CA GLY A 11 -54.57 19.29 -3.24
C GLY A 11 -53.19 19.79 -3.69
N LEU A 12 -53.05 21.09 -3.95
CA LEU A 12 -51.79 21.69 -4.35
C LEU A 12 -50.73 21.62 -3.24
N VAL A 13 -51.12 21.85 -1.98
CA VAL A 13 -50.22 21.77 -0.82
C VAL A 13 -49.63 20.36 -0.68
N ILE A 14 -50.43 19.32 -0.85
CA ILE A 14 -49.97 17.92 -0.75
C ILE A 14 -48.94 17.60 -1.85
N ILE A 15 -49.17 18.06 -3.07
CA ILE A 15 -48.24 17.84 -4.20
C ILE A 15 -46.89 18.53 -3.92
N VAL A 16 -46.91 19.75 -3.37
CA VAL A 16 -45.69 20.49 -3.02
C VAL A 16 -44.89 19.76 -1.94
N ILE A 17 -45.54 19.20 -0.92
CA ILE A 17 -44.87 18.44 0.14
C ILE A 17 -44.19 17.18 -0.41
N ILE A 18 -44.86 16.46 -1.32
CA ILE A 18 -44.30 15.25 -1.96
C ILE A 18 -43.07 15.60 -2.81
N LEU A 19 -43.11 16.71 -3.55
CA LEU A 19 -41.95 17.19 -4.33
C LEU A 19 -40.76 17.54 -3.45
N ILE A 20 -40.99 18.24 -2.33
CA ILE A 20 -39.93 18.59 -1.38
C ILE A 20 -39.29 17.32 -0.79
N MET A 21 -40.09 16.33 -0.38
CA MET A 21 -39.56 15.04 0.09
C MET A 21 -38.74 14.31 -0.98
N GLY A 22 -39.17 14.34 -2.25
CA GLY A 22 -38.43 13.75 -3.36
C GLY A 22 -37.06 14.39 -3.57
N VAL A 23 -36.99 15.73 -3.51
CA VAL A 23 -35.73 16.48 -3.65
C VAL A 23 -34.80 16.20 -2.45
N VAL A 24 -35.34 16.22 -1.22
CA VAL A 24 -34.56 15.92 -0.01
C VAL A 24 -34.01 14.49 -0.04
N PHE A 25 -34.78 13.51 -0.52
CA PHE A 25 -34.32 12.13 -0.68
C PHE A 25 -33.23 12.01 -1.75
N LEU A 26 -33.37 12.68 -2.89
CA LEU A 26 -32.34 12.67 -3.95
C LEU A 26 -31.04 13.33 -3.50
N VAL A 27 -31.12 14.48 -2.83
CA VAL A 27 -29.95 15.20 -2.32
C VAL A 27 -29.31 14.41 -1.17
N GLY A 28 -30.11 13.88 -0.24
CA GLY A 28 -29.64 13.02 0.85
C GLY A 28 -28.99 11.73 0.34
N SER A 29 -29.55 11.10 -0.70
CA SER A 29 -28.96 9.91 -1.33
C SER A 29 -27.63 10.22 -2.02
N ARG A 30 -27.49 11.39 -2.66
CA ARG A 30 -26.21 11.80 -3.26
C ARG A 30 -25.16 12.20 -2.22
N LEU A 31 -25.56 12.83 -1.12
CA LEU A 31 -24.67 13.19 -0.01
C LEU A 31 -24.24 11.96 0.82
N ASN A 32 -25.11 10.95 0.94
CA ASN A 32 -24.83 9.71 1.65
C ASN A 32 -24.20 8.61 0.78
N LYS A 33 -23.86 8.89 -0.48
CA LYS A 33 -22.83 8.12 -1.17
C LYS A 33 -21.50 8.46 -0.48
N LYS A 34 -21.27 7.87 0.70
CA LYS A 34 -19.92 7.65 1.21
C LYS A 34 -19.18 7.06 0.03
N GLU A 35 -18.12 7.75 -0.40
CA GLU A 35 -17.23 7.20 -1.38
C GLU A 35 -16.78 5.83 -0.84
N GLN A 36 -17.40 4.76 -1.33
CA GLN A 36 -16.75 3.47 -1.42
C GLN A 36 -15.72 3.64 -2.53
N THR A 37 -14.76 4.54 -2.30
CA THR A 37 -13.51 4.52 -3.02
C THR A 37 -12.97 3.15 -2.73
N ASP A 38 -12.68 2.44 -3.81
CA ASP A 38 -11.95 1.20 -3.88
C ASP A 38 -10.53 1.42 -3.33
N SER A 39 -10.47 1.83 -2.06
CA SER A 39 -9.27 2.19 -1.30
C SER A 39 -8.34 0.99 -1.23
N GLY A 40 -8.92 -0.22 -1.34
CA GLY A 40 -8.27 -1.47 -1.74
C GLY A 40 -7.24 -1.31 -2.84
N VAL A 41 -7.72 -0.98 -4.03
CA VAL A 41 -6.92 -0.94 -5.26
C VAL A 41 -5.95 0.23 -5.24
N SER A 42 -6.33 1.38 -4.66
CA SER A 42 -5.45 2.56 -4.62
C SER A 42 -4.25 2.38 -3.71
N GLU A 43 -4.42 1.76 -2.54
CA GLU A 43 -3.31 1.55 -1.60
C GLU A 43 -2.38 0.44 -2.07
N SER A 44 -2.89 -0.65 -2.67
CA SER A 44 -2.04 -1.69 -3.26
C SER A 44 -1.19 -1.13 -4.41
N LYS A 45 -1.78 -0.32 -5.31
CA LYS A 45 -1.03 0.37 -6.37
C LYS A 45 0.00 1.34 -5.82
N TYR A 46 -0.33 2.06 -4.75
CA TYR A 46 0.60 2.96 -4.09
C TYR A 46 1.80 2.19 -3.51
N SER A 47 1.56 1.10 -2.79
CA SER A 47 2.61 0.25 -2.21
C SER A 47 3.49 -0.38 -3.30
N GLN A 48 2.89 -0.84 -4.42
CA GLN A 48 3.64 -1.37 -5.56
C GLN A 48 4.52 -0.30 -6.23
N ASN A 49 3.96 0.89 -6.47
CA ASN A 49 4.72 1.99 -7.06
C ASN A 49 5.85 2.44 -6.12
N LEU A 50 5.57 2.52 -4.81
CA LEU A 50 6.57 2.88 -3.80
C LEU A 50 7.68 1.83 -3.75
N LEU A 51 7.32 0.55 -3.70
CA LEU A 51 8.29 -0.54 -3.72
C LEU A 51 9.16 -0.51 -4.99
N GLY A 52 8.54 -0.36 -6.17
CA GLY A 52 9.27 -0.22 -7.43
C GLY A 52 10.22 0.97 -7.43
N SER A 53 9.79 2.09 -6.83
CA SER A 53 10.61 3.30 -6.69
C SER A 53 11.79 3.07 -5.75
N ILE A 54 11.57 2.41 -4.61
CA ILE A 54 12.63 2.04 -3.66
C ILE A 54 13.67 1.17 -4.36
N LEU A 55 13.25 0.08 -5.00
CA LEU A 55 14.17 -0.86 -5.66
C LEU A 55 15.00 -0.22 -6.77
N SER A 56 14.45 0.79 -7.45
CA SER A 56 15.12 1.51 -8.53
C SER A 56 15.90 2.74 -8.05
N THR A 57 15.88 3.05 -6.75
CA THR A 57 16.61 4.20 -6.20
C THR A 57 18.10 3.89 -6.14
N ASP A 58 18.91 4.79 -6.69
CA ASP A 58 20.37 4.73 -6.57
C ASP A 58 20.81 5.14 -5.17
N THR A 59 21.68 4.33 -4.58
CA THR A 59 22.31 4.59 -3.29
C THR A 59 23.55 5.48 -3.46
N GLN A 60 24.12 5.95 -2.35
CA GLN A 60 25.36 6.73 -2.38
C GLN A 60 26.56 5.88 -2.84
N ALA A 61 26.46 4.55 -2.74
CA ALA A 61 27.41 3.60 -3.31
C ALA A 61 27.35 3.50 -4.86
N GLY A 62 26.45 4.24 -5.52
CA GLY A 62 26.32 4.24 -6.98
C GLY A 62 25.63 3.00 -7.56
N LEU A 63 25.04 2.16 -6.70
CA LEU A 63 24.27 0.99 -7.06
C LEU A 63 22.80 1.19 -6.69
N SER A 64 21.89 0.60 -7.46
CA SER A 64 20.48 0.61 -7.10
C SER A 64 20.24 -0.23 -5.84
N ILE A 65 19.20 0.09 -5.06
CA ILE A 65 18.80 -0.75 -3.91
C ILE A 65 18.55 -2.19 -4.35
N SER A 66 18.03 -2.40 -5.57
CA SER A 66 17.90 -3.75 -6.14
C SER A 66 19.24 -4.48 -6.24
N ASP A 67 20.26 -3.82 -6.76
CA ASP A 67 21.60 -4.41 -6.87
C ASP A 67 22.23 -4.65 -5.50
N CYS A 68 22.01 -3.74 -4.56
CA CYS A 68 22.43 -3.88 -3.18
C CYS A 68 21.77 -5.10 -2.51
N ILE A 69 20.46 -5.32 -2.70
CA ILE A 69 19.79 -6.51 -2.20
C ILE A 69 20.38 -7.79 -2.81
N GLN A 70 20.71 -7.79 -4.10
CA GLN A 70 21.38 -8.94 -4.73
C GLN A 70 22.78 -9.16 -4.20
N ASP A 71 23.52 -8.09 -3.93
CA ASP A 71 24.87 -8.10 -3.38
C ASP A 71 24.92 -8.77 -2.00
N ILE A 72 23.91 -8.52 -1.16
CA ILE A 72 23.76 -9.20 0.13
C ILE A 72 23.56 -10.70 -0.05
N VAL A 73 22.76 -11.12 -1.04
CA VAL A 73 22.51 -12.56 -1.28
C VAL A 73 23.73 -13.27 -1.85
N LYS A 74 24.56 -12.56 -2.62
CA LYS A 74 25.82 -13.07 -3.19
C LYS A 74 27.00 -12.97 -2.21
N THR A 75 26.86 -12.23 -1.11
CA THR A 75 27.91 -11.96 -0.12
C THR A 75 29.12 -11.23 -0.74
N ASP A 76 28.87 -10.38 -1.75
CA ASP A 76 29.90 -9.68 -2.53
C ASP A 76 30.38 -8.38 -1.84
N ASN A 77 29.59 -7.81 -0.91
CA ASN A 77 29.87 -6.61 -0.12
C ASN A 77 30.26 -5.36 -0.94
N LYS A 78 29.71 -5.20 -2.14
CA LYS A 78 29.95 -4.04 -3.02
C LYS A 78 29.05 -2.86 -2.68
N CYS A 79 27.91 -3.10 -2.04
CA CYS A 79 27.02 -2.02 -1.62
C CYS A 79 27.32 -1.61 -0.18
N THR A 80 28.45 -0.95 0.05
CA THR A 80 28.87 -0.42 1.35
C THR A 80 29.33 1.02 1.22
N ASP A 81 29.46 1.69 2.36
CA ASP A 81 30.08 3.01 2.48
C ASP A 81 31.05 2.97 3.67
N GLU A 82 31.90 3.99 3.84
CA GLU A 82 32.87 4.08 4.93
C GLU A 82 32.23 3.98 6.33
N SER A 83 30.92 4.22 6.42
CA SER A 83 30.14 4.14 7.66
C SER A 83 29.58 2.76 7.99
N PHE A 84 29.69 1.77 7.10
CA PHE A 84 29.05 0.45 7.27
C PHE A 84 29.96 -0.72 6.88
N ASP A 85 30.09 -1.68 7.79
CA ASP A 85 30.94 -2.87 7.61
C ASP A 85 30.30 -3.94 6.71
N SER A 86 28.99 -3.86 6.47
CA SER A 86 28.24 -4.85 5.69
C SER A 86 27.25 -4.23 4.72
N SER A 87 27.10 -4.86 3.55
CA SER A 87 26.07 -4.43 2.59
C SER A 87 24.66 -4.64 3.11
N PHE A 88 24.50 -5.54 4.08
CA PHE A 88 23.25 -5.74 4.78
C PHE A 88 22.84 -4.50 5.56
N ASP A 89 23.74 -4.00 6.41
CA ASP A 89 23.45 -2.86 7.29
C ASP A 89 23.27 -1.56 6.48
N TYR A 90 24.10 -1.35 5.45
CA TYR A 90 23.98 -0.20 4.57
C TYR A 90 22.65 -0.20 3.79
N THR A 91 22.30 -1.33 3.16
CA THR A 91 21.05 -1.44 2.38
C THR A 91 19.84 -1.30 3.29
N ARG A 92 19.89 -1.89 4.49
CA ARG A 92 18.83 -1.74 5.49
C ARG A 92 18.65 -0.28 5.87
N PHE A 93 19.74 0.43 6.15
CA PHE A 93 19.71 1.84 6.51
C PHE A 93 19.11 2.73 5.40
N GLU A 94 19.53 2.55 4.15
CA GLU A 94 18.99 3.36 3.05
C GLU A 94 17.51 3.07 2.80
N ILE A 95 17.08 1.81 2.89
CA ILE A 95 15.65 1.45 2.78
C ILE A 95 14.85 2.05 3.94
N GLU A 96 15.33 1.92 5.18
CA GLU A 96 14.69 2.50 6.37
C GLU A 96 14.52 4.00 6.21
N LYS A 97 15.57 4.71 5.83
CA LYS A 97 15.57 6.16 5.59
C LYS A 97 14.55 6.58 4.53
N ILE A 98 14.40 5.83 3.44
CA ILE A 98 13.40 6.13 2.39
C ILE A 98 11.98 5.89 2.93
N LEU A 99 11.76 4.78 3.64
CA LEU A 99 10.46 4.44 4.21
C LEU A 99 10.06 5.44 5.30
N GLU A 100 10.96 5.84 6.18
CA GLU A 100 10.71 6.87 7.19
C GLU A 100 10.34 8.21 6.53
N LYS A 101 11.12 8.65 5.53
CA LYS A 101 10.85 9.91 4.84
C LYS A 101 9.53 9.91 4.06
N THR A 102 9.03 8.74 3.67
CA THR A 102 7.83 8.61 2.83
C THR A 102 6.58 8.26 3.62
N LEU A 103 6.66 7.24 4.48
CA LEU A 103 5.52 6.66 5.22
C LEU A 103 5.38 7.25 6.63
N ASN A 104 6.47 7.53 7.37
CA ASN A 104 6.34 8.17 8.69
C ASN A 104 5.80 9.60 8.58
N LYS A 105 6.18 10.34 7.53
CA LYS A 105 5.58 11.66 7.24
C LYS A 105 4.07 11.59 7.08
N ARG A 106 3.54 10.44 6.65
CA ARG A 106 2.11 10.19 6.47
C ARG A 106 1.47 9.48 7.68
N LYS A 107 2.24 9.27 8.76
CA LYS A 107 1.85 8.51 9.96
C LYS A 107 1.31 7.12 9.62
N LYS A 108 1.96 6.46 8.65
CA LYS A 108 1.62 5.10 8.22
C LYS A 108 2.60 4.11 8.81
N GLU A 109 2.07 3.09 9.46
CA GLU A 109 2.83 1.92 9.88
C GLU A 109 3.17 1.05 8.66
N TYR A 110 4.26 0.30 8.70
CA TYR A 110 4.67 -0.53 7.58
C TYR A 110 5.53 -1.72 7.99
N THR A 111 5.53 -2.74 7.14
CA THR A 111 6.39 -3.91 7.22
C THR A 111 6.95 -4.22 5.83
N LEU A 112 8.28 -4.21 5.69
CA LEU A 112 8.98 -4.71 4.51
C LEU A 112 9.59 -6.07 4.84
N LEU A 113 9.29 -7.07 4.02
CA LEU A 113 9.82 -8.42 4.12
C LEU A 113 10.57 -8.75 2.83
N ILE A 114 11.85 -9.05 2.95
CA ILE A 114 12.64 -9.62 1.86
C ILE A 114 12.88 -11.08 2.17
N THR A 115 12.50 -11.93 1.22
CA THR A 115 12.38 -13.36 1.40
C THR A 115 13.09 -14.07 0.26
N LYS A 116 14.00 -14.98 0.59
CA LYS A 116 14.71 -15.81 -0.39
C LYS A 116 13.90 -17.09 -0.67
N LYS A 117 13.49 -17.31 -1.91
CA LYS A 117 12.85 -18.55 -2.38
C LYS A 117 13.82 -19.37 -3.22
N SER A 118 14.11 -20.60 -2.78
CA SER A 118 14.80 -21.60 -3.57
C SER A 118 13.76 -22.42 -4.35
N GLY A 119 14.00 -22.65 -5.64
CA GLY A 119 12.99 -23.06 -6.62
C GLY A 119 12.18 -24.31 -6.27
N GLU A 120 10.92 -24.09 -5.89
CA GLU A 120 9.79 -25.00 -6.14
C GLU A 120 8.51 -24.14 -6.23
N ASN A 121 7.64 -24.48 -7.20
CA ASN A 121 6.38 -23.81 -7.58
C ASN A 121 5.95 -22.60 -6.72
N ILE A 122 6.00 -21.40 -7.34
CA ILE A 122 5.89 -20.06 -6.74
C ILE A 122 4.69 -19.84 -5.78
N LYS A 123 3.64 -20.68 -5.87
CA LYS A 123 2.40 -20.60 -5.09
C LYS A 123 2.40 -21.32 -3.73
N SER A 124 3.24 -22.34 -3.50
CA SER A 124 3.24 -23.08 -2.21
C SER A 124 4.43 -22.76 -1.30
N ALA A 125 5.43 -22.02 -1.80
CA ALA A 125 6.67 -21.75 -1.08
C ALA A 125 6.66 -20.46 -0.22
N ILE A 126 5.50 -19.80 -0.03
CA ILE A 126 5.39 -18.62 0.85
C ILE A 126 5.47 -19.03 2.32
N ASP A 127 5.07 -20.26 2.65
CA ASP A 127 4.99 -20.75 4.04
C ASP A 127 6.32 -21.29 4.62
N SER A 128 7.37 -21.47 3.81
CA SER A 128 8.62 -22.12 4.25
C SER A 128 9.87 -21.25 4.14
N SER A 129 9.69 -19.96 3.88
CA SER A 129 10.77 -19.06 3.54
C SER A 129 11.32 -18.31 4.76
N LYS A 130 12.65 -18.33 4.97
CA LYS A 130 13.30 -17.54 6.01
C LYS A 130 13.28 -16.05 5.63
N GLU A 131 12.70 -15.21 6.50
CA GLU A 131 12.82 -13.76 6.40
C GLU A 131 14.30 -13.38 6.48
N PHE A 132 14.78 -12.63 5.48
CA PHE A 132 16.17 -12.25 5.39
C PHE A 132 16.41 -10.83 5.89
N LEU A 133 15.45 -9.92 5.66
CA LEU A 133 15.49 -8.52 6.11
C LEU A 133 14.08 -8.05 6.53
N PRO A 134 13.73 -8.14 7.83
CA PRO A 134 12.50 -7.55 8.33
C PRO A 134 12.73 -6.08 8.72
N ILE A 135 12.05 -5.15 8.05
CA ILE A 135 12.01 -3.73 8.44
C ILE A 135 10.58 -3.40 8.82
N LYS A 136 10.36 -2.99 10.08
CA LYS A 136 9.03 -2.75 10.62
C LYS A 136 8.97 -1.41 11.36
N ASN A 137 7.87 -0.70 11.20
CA ASN A 137 7.50 0.43 12.04
C ASN A 137 6.04 0.29 12.46
N GLY A 138 5.81 0.06 13.77
CA GLY A 138 4.49 -0.15 14.37
C GLY A 138 4.03 -1.62 14.41
N ASN A 139 2.82 -1.83 14.89
CA ASN A 139 2.18 -3.14 14.97
C ASN A 139 1.12 -3.26 13.87
N CYS A 140 1.51 -3.78 12.71
CA CYS A 140 0.58 -4.17 11.65
C CYS A 140 -0.32 -5.32 12.12
N ASN A 141 -1.38 -5.00 12.87
CA ASN A 141 -2.40 -5.96 13.29
C ASN A 141 -3.36 -6.21 12.12
N SER A 142 -3.11 -7.27 11.35
CA SER A 142 -3.98 -8.10 10.44
C SER A 142 -5.33 -7.58 9.87
N LEU A 143 -5.62 -6.29 9.89
CA LEU A 143 -6.88 -5.73 9.43
C LEU A 143 -6.67 -5.10 8.06
N GLN A 144 -7.02 -5.89 7.04
CA GLN A 144 -7.08 -5.55 5.62
C GLN A 144 -5.71 -5.31 4.98
N GLU A 145 -4.93 -6.38 5.04
CA GLU A 145 -3.74 -6.71 4.28
C GLU A 145 -3.86 -6.33 2.80
N LYS A 146 -2.90 -5.56 2.29
CA LYS A 146 -2.76 -5.27 0.86
C LYS A 146 -1.34 -5.56 0.46
N GLU A 147 -1.09 -6.82 0.12
CA GLU A 147 0.20 -7.29 -0.35
C GLU A 147 0.57 -6.59 -1.67
N ALA A 148 1.79 -6.05 -1.71
CA ALA A 148 2.45 -5.63 -2.94
C ALA A 148 3.70 -6.50 -3.16
N PRO A 149 3.58 -7.65 -3.84
CA PRO A 149 4.72 -8.51 -4.12
C PRO A 149 5.56 -7.93 -5.26
N GLY A 150 6.83 -7.63 -5.00
CA GLY A 150 7.89 -7.47 -5.99
C GLY A 150 8.68 -8.77 -6.15
N ILE A 151 9.00 -9.13 -7.38
CA ILE A 151 9.80 -10.33 -7.70
C ILE A 151 11.10 -9.88 -8.38
N MET A 152 12.23 -10.34 -7.85
CA MET A 152 13.55 -10.14 -8.45
C MET A 152 14.20 -11.49 -8.75
N PHE A 153 14.71 -11.64 -9.97
CA PHE A 153 15.36 -12.86 -10.43
C PHE A 153 16.87 -12.79 -10.22
N LEU A 154 17.43 -13.77 -9.51
CA LEU A 154 18.87 -13.96 -9.36
C LEU A 154 19.38 -14.97 -10.42
N PRO A 155 20.63 -14.87 -10.88
CA PRO A 155 21.20 -15.72 -11.94
C PRO A 155 21.44 -17.21 -11.57
N ALA A 156 20.79 -17.76 -10.54
CA ALA A 156 20.92 -19.16 -10.15
C ALA A 156 19.67 -19.67 -9.43
N HIS A 157 18.62 -20.11 -10.14
CA HIS A 157 17.39 -20.78 -9.63
C HIS A 157 16.71 -20.22 -8.35
N GLU A 158 17.12 -19.06 -7.87
CA GLU A 158 16.71 -18.41 -6.65
C GLU A 158 15.93 -17.15 -7.02
N THR A 159 14.80 -16.96 -6.35
CA THR A 159 13.97 -15.77 -6.53
C THR A 159 13.87 -15.03 -5.21
N LEU A 160 14.05 -13.71 -5.25
CA LEU A 160 13.76 -12.87 -4.10
C LEU A 160 12.34 -12.36 -4.23
N VAL A 161 11.57 -12.58 -3.18
CA VAL A 161 10.24 -12.00 -3.02
C VAL A 161 10.38 -10.86 -2.03
N ILE A 162 10.01 -9.67 -2.47
CA ILE A 162 10.03 -8.47 -1.66
C ILE A 162 8.59 -8.04 -1.47
N LYS A 163 8.11 -8.03 -0.23
CA LYS A 163 6.75 -7.60 0.11
C LYS A 163 6.83 -6.33 0.93
N LEU A 164 6.12 -5.30 0.49
CA LEU A 164 5.89 -4.09 1.27
C LEU A 164 4.42 -4.04 1.69
N GLU A 165 4.18 -4.07 2.99
CA GLU A 165 2.88 -3.92 3.63
C GLU A 165 2.81 -2.53 4.25
N VAL A 166 1.79 -1.76 3.88
CA VAL A 166 1.52 -0.42 4.44
C VAL A 166 0.21 -0.50 5.22
N CYS A 167 0.29 -0.18 6.51
CA CYS A 167 -0.77 -0.30 7.49
C CYS A 167 -1.39 1.06 7.82
N LYS A 168 -2.59 1.06 8.40
CA LYS A 168 -3.44 2.25 8.46
C LYS A 168 -3.04 3.24 9.54
#